data_AF-A0A1V6GB89-F1
#
_entry.id   AF-A0A1V6GB89-F1
#
_cell.length_a   1.000
_cell.length_b   1.000
_cell.length_c   1.000
_cell.angle_alpha   90.00
_cell.angle_beta   90.00
_cell.angle_gamma   90.00
#
_symmetry.space_group_name_H-M   'P 1'
#
loop_
_entity.id
_entity.type
_entity.pdbx_description
1 polymer ?
#
loop_
_entity_poly.entity_id
_entity_poly.type
_entity_poly.pdbx_seq_one_letter_code
_entity_poly.pdbx_strand_id
1 'polypeptide(L)'
;MTIPVRKKGLGLQKVSDVRICREGRWQRKHLASLQQAYRHAPYRDDHLGIFEQMFLSGQDSMLDMDMEFMAYVLSELDCSTRIVRMSGAGVQGLGPGLLVELCRELGAERYLVQDSARKLIDTNLFEEAGIGLEHMKPSAPVYPQLWGGFIANLSVFDLLFTCGPKARAYL
;
A
#
# COMPACT_ATOMS: atom_id res chain seq x y z
N MET A 1 5.01 10.78 6.79
CA MET A 1 4.09 10.77 7.95
C MET A 1 4.08 9.37 8.55
N THR A 2 3.85 9.21 9.86
CA THR A 2 3.89 7.90 10.53
C THR A 2 2.68 7.77 11.45
N ILE A 3 1.94 6.66 11.35
CA ILE A 3 0.82 6.34 12.23
C ILE A 3 1.38 5.58 13.44
N PRO A 4 1.23 6.09 14.66
CA PRO A 4 1.72 5.40 15.84
C PRO A 4 0.82 4.20 16.18
N VAL A 5 1.44 3.12 16.63
CA VAL A 5 0.77 1.87 17.01
C VAL A 5 1.14 1.44 18.43
N ARG A 6 0.29 0.63 19.06
CA ARG A 6 0.58 0.03 20.36
C ARG A 6 1.66 -1.05 20.19
N LYS A 7 2.84 -0.82 20.77
CA LYS A 7 4.00 -1.71 20.62
C LYS A 7 4.63 -2.20 21.92
N LYS A 8 4.35 -1.55 23.07
CA LYS A 8 4.98 -1.91 24.35
C LYS A 8 4.51 -3.31 24.76
N GLY A 9 5.47 -4.24 24.91
CA GLY A 9 5.18 -5.64 25.25
C GLY A 9 4.63 -6.49 24.11
N LEU A 10 4.59 -5.97 22.88
CA LEU A 10 3.94 -6.61 21.72
C LEU A 10 4.92 -6.84 20.55
N GLY A 11 6.17 -7.23 20.85
CA GLY A 11 7.23 -7.37 19.84
C GLY A 11 7.00 -8.47 18.80
N LEU A 12 6.21 -9.49 19.14
CA LEU A 12 5.87 -10.63 18.27
C LEU A 12 4.40 -10.61 17.80
N GLN A 13 3.73 -9.47 17.92
CA GLN A 13 2.33 -9.37 17.52
C GLN A 13 2.17 -9.63 16.02
N LYS A 14 1.09 -10.29 15.62
CA LYS A 14 0.74 -10.45 14.21
C LYS A 14 0.35 -9.10 13.63
N VAL A 15 0.62 -8.90 12.34
CA VAL A 15 0.20 -7.68 11.61
C VAL A 15 -1.31 -7.45 11.75
N SER A 16 -2.12 -8.52 11.75
CA SER A 16 -3.57 -8.46 11.94
C SER A 16 -4.03 -7.94 13.31
N ASP A 17 -3.15 -8.00 14.31
CA ASP A 17 -3.48 -7.68 15.70
C ASP A 17 -3.00 -6.26 16.07
N VAL A 18 -2.27 -5.60 15.16
CA VAL A 18 -1.69 -4.27 15.38
C VAL A 18 -2.78 -3.24 15.57
N ARG A 19 -2.75 -2.57 16.73
CA ARG A 19 -3.70 -1.52 17.07
C ARG A 19 -3.08 -0.13 16.98
N ILE A 20 -3.84 0.81 16.43
CA ILE A 20 -3.46 2.23 16.33
C ILE A 20 -3.40 2.83 17.74
N CYS A 21 -2.35 3.59 18.01
CA CYS A 21 -2.24 4.40 19.22
C CYS A 21 -2.89 5.77 18.95
N ARG A 22 -4.12 5.96 19.41
CA ARG A 22 -4.87 7.21 19.18
C ARG A 22 -4.43 8.37 20.08
N GLU A 23 -3.55 8.12 21.06
CA GLU A 23 -3.03 9.13 21.97
C GLU A 23 -2.18 10.20 21.24
N GLY A 24 -2.27 11.43 21.73
CA GLY A 24 -1.54 12.57 21.17
C GLY A 24 -2.32 13.35 20.11
N ARG A 25 -1.60 14.06 19.24
CA ARG A 25 -2.16 15.00 18.24
C ARG A 25 -1.75 14.66 16.81
N TRP A 26 -1.33 13.42 16.56
CA TRP A 26 -0.75 13.04 15.27
C TRP A 26 -1.78 13.10 14.15
N GLN A 27 -3.05 12.76 14.41
CA GLN A 27 -4.14 12.81 13.43
C GLN A 27 -4.29 14.23 12.89
N ARG A 28 -4.46 15.20 13.81
CA ARG A 28 -4.57 16.63 13.47
C ARG A 28 -3.30 17.16 12.79
N LYS A 29 -2.11 16.76 13.25
CA LYS A 29 -0.84 17.18 12.65
C LYS A 29 -0.72 16.67 11.20
N HIS A 30 -1.08 15.41 10.98
CA HIS A 30 -1.05 14.77 9.67
C HIS A 30 -2.04 15.42 8.71
N LEU A 31 -3.27 15.68 9.15
CA LEU A 31 -4.28 16.39 8.36
C LEU A 31 -3.83 17.80 8.00
N ALA A 32 -3.35 18.58 8.96
CA ALA A 32 -2.81 19.91 8.69
C ALA A 32 -1.63 19.87 7.70
N SER A 33 -0.79 18.84 7.79
CA SER A 33 0.35 18.67 6.87
C SER A 33 -0.11 18.40 5.44
N LEU A 34 -1.11 17.52 5.25
CA LEU A 34 -1.70 17.25 3.93
C LEU A 34 -2.41 18.48 3.37
N GLN A 35 -3.20 19.16 4.19
CA GLN A 35 -3.90 20.39 3.82
C GLN A 35 -2.92 21.48 3.35
N GLN A 36 -1.81 21.66 4.07
CA GLN A 36 -0.81 22.67 3.74
C GLN A 36 0.01 22.31 2.51
N ALA A 37 0.44 21.05 2.39
CA ALA A 37 1.25 20.58 1.27
C ALA A 37 0.47 20.68 -0.04
N TYR A 38 -0.78 20.20 -0.06
CA TYR A 38 -1.58 20.16 -1.27
C TYR A 38 -2.57 21.31 -1.40
N ARG A 39 -2.35 22.43 -0.70
CA ARG A 39 -3.29 23.58 -0.70
C ARG A 39 -3.60 24.16 -2.09
N HIS A 40 -2.68 23.97 -3.04
CA HIS A 40 -2.79 24.43 -4.43
C HIS A 40 -2.98 23.27 -5.42
N ALA A 41 -3.19 22.05 -4.94
CA ALA A 41 -3.38 20.91 -5.80
C ALA A 41 -4.77 20.97 -6.46
N PRO A 42 -4.89 20.79 -7.79
CA PRO A 42 -6.16 20.92 -8.50
C PRO A 42 -7.26 19.97 -8.00
N TYR A 43 -6.89 18.77 -7.51
CA TYR A 43 -7.81 17.74 -7.06
C TYR A 43 -7.74 17.51 -5.55
N ARG A 44 -7.32 18.53 -4.80
CA ARG A 44 -7.21 18.42 -3.35
C ARG A 44 -8.55 18.07 -2.71
N ASP A 45 -9.60 18.79 -3.09
CA ASP A 45 -10.90 18.69 -2.41
C ASP A 45 -11.64 17.39 -2.76
N ASP A 46 -11.31 16.76 -3.90
CA ASP A 46 -11.80 15.44 -4.27
C ASP A 46 -11.32 14.34 -3.30
N HIS A 47 -10.11 14.48 -2.77
CA HIS A 47 -9.47 13.41 -2.01
C HIS A 47 -9.31 13.71 -0.51
N LEU A 48 -9.12 14.96 -0.13
CA LEU A 48 -8.75 15.34 1.24
C LEU A 48 -9.81 14.91 2.28
N GLY A 49 -11.09 15.02 1.95
CA GLY A 49 -12.19 14.65 2.86
C GLY A 49 -12.20 13.17 3.22
N ILE A 50 -11.83 12.31 2.28
CA ILE A 50 -11.74 10.86 2.49
C ILE A 50 -10.61 10.54 3.48
N PHE A 51 -9.46 11.21 3.34
CA PHE A 51 -8.36 11.05 4.29
C PHE A 51 -8.67 11.61 5.67
N GLU A 52 -9.42 12.72 5.74
CA GLU A 52 -9.95 13.23 6.99
C GLU A 52 -10.83 12.20 7.69
N GLN A 53 -11.77 11.61 6.96
CA GLN A 53 -12.59 10.53 7.47
C GLN A 53 -11.74 9.35 7.94
N MET A 54 -10.77 8.85 7.15
CA MET A 54 -9.92 7.71 7.53
C MET A 54 -9.07 7.99 8.77
N PHE A 55 -8.48 9.19 8.90
CA PHE A 55 -7.66 9.53 10.06
C PHE A 55 -8.49 9.76 11.33
N LEU A 56 -9.70 10.30 11.18
CA LEU A 56 -10.61 10.58 12.30
C LEU A 56 -11.57 9.44 12.59
N SER A 57 -11.63 8.41 11.74
CA SER A 57 -12.43 7.21 11.98
C SER A 57 -12.00 6.58 13.31
N GLY A 58 -12.96 6.06 14.07
CA GLY A 58 -12.73 5.38 15.33
C GLY A 58 -12.17 3.96 15.18
N GLN A 59 -11.69 3.57 13.99
CA GLN A 59 -11.16 2.23 13.77
C GLN A 59 -9.84 2.04 14.53
N ASP A 60 -9.73 1.01 15.35
CA ASP A 60 -8.50 0.76 16.11
C ASP A 60 -7.51 -0.18 15.40
N SER A 61 -7.94 -0.86 14.34
CA SER A 61 -7.11 -1.82 13.60
C SER A 61 -6.24 -1.11 12.56
N MET A 62 -4.92 -1.31 12.62
CA MET A 62 -4.00 -0.78 11.60
C MET A 62 -4.25 -1.45 10.24
N LEU A 63 -4.52 -2.76 10.25
CA LEU A 63 -4.80 -3.51 9.03
C LEU A 63 -6.06 -3.02 8.33
N ASP A 64 -7.13 -2.74 9.07
CA ASP A 64 -8.39 -2.28 8.46
C ASP A 64 -8.21 -0.89 7.85
N MET A 65 -7.46 -0.01 8.53
CA MET A 65 -7.09 1.29 7.99
C MET A 65 -6.26 1.14 6.70
N ASP A 66 -5.21 0.32 6.68
CA ASP A 66 -4.39 0.07 5.48
C ASP A 66 -5.23 -0.48 4.31
N MET A 67 -6.18 -1.38 4.59
CA MET A 67 -7.10 -1.92 3.60
C MET A 67 -8.05 -0.85 3.05
N GLU A 68 -8.54 0.07 3.90
CA GLU A 68 -9.39 1.19 3.49
C GLU A 68 -8.61 2.14 2.56
N PHE A 69 -7.37 2.51 2.93
CA PHE A 69 -6.48 3.31 2.09
C PHE A 69 -6.20 2.63 0.75
N MET A 70 -5.87 1.34 0.78
CA MET A 70 -5.55 0.58 -0.43
C MET A 70 -6.76 0.47 -1.35
N ALA A 71 -7.94 0.15 -0.81
CA ALA A 71 -9.17 0.07 -1.59
C ALA A 71 -9.51 1.40 -2.26
N TYR A 72 -9.36 2.51 -1.51
CA TYR A 72 -9.57 3.84 -2.06
C TYR A 72 -8.60 4.16 -3.20
N VAL A 73 -7.29 3.99 -2.98
CA VAL A 73 -6.27 4.26 -4.01
C VAL A 73 -6.50 3.41 -5.26
N LEU A 74 -6.82 2.11 -5.11
CA LEU A 74 -7.10 1.25 -6.26
C LEU A 74 -8.34 1.68 -7.03
N SER A 75 -9.38 2.16 -6.33
CA SER A 75 -10.57 2.74 -6.95
C SER A 75 -10.23 3.98 -7.78
N GLU A 76 -9.47 4.92 -7.21
CA GLU A 76 -9.07 6.15 -7.92
C GLU A 76 -8.15 5.89 -9.12
N LEU A 77 -7.42 4.77 -9.10
CA LEU A 77 -6.56 4.32 -10.20
C LEU A 77 -7.28 3.38 -11.17
N ASP A 78 -8.57 3.12 -10.97
CA ASP A 78 -9.38 2.18 -11.76
C ASP A 78 -8.69 0.80 -11.90
N CYS A 79 -8.13 0.33 -10.78
CA CYS A 79 -7.43 -0.93 -10.66
C CYS A 79 -8.32 -1.96 -9.95
N SER A 80 -8.82 -2.92 -10.72
CA SER A 80 -9.72 -3.97 -10.24
C SER A 80 -8.99 -5.22 -9.68
N THR A 81 -7.73 -5.08 -9.27
CA THR A 81 -6.94 -6.22 -8.81
C THR A 81 -7.54 -6.81 -7.54
N ARG A 82 -7.78 -8.13 -7.52
CA ARG A 82 -8.31 -8.84 -6.36
C ARG A 82 -7.30 -8.79 -5.22
N ILE A 83 -7.69 -8.23 -4.08
CA ILE A 83 -6.90 -8.29 -2.84
C ILE A 83 -7.33 -9.52 -2.03
N VAL A 84 -6.34 -10.33 -1.63
CA VAL A 84 -6.55 -11.45 -0.71
C VAL A 84 -5.69 -11.24 0.53
N ARG A 85 -6.31 -11.37 1.71
CA ARG A 85 -5.57 -11.36 2.98
C ARG A 85 -4.96 -12.73 3.21
N MET A 86 -3.65 -12.78 3.39
CA MET A 86 -2.92 -14.02 3.70
C MET A 86 -3.49 -14.75 4.93
N SER A 87 -3.93 -14.02 5.95
CA SER A 87 -4.57 -14.60 7.15
C SER A 87 -5.89 -15.32 6.86
N GLY A 88 -6.55 -15.02 5.74
CA GLY A 88 -7.76 -15.70 5.27
C GLY A 88 -7.51 -16.81 4.26
N ALA A 89 -6.26 -17.00 3.81
CA ALA A 89 -5.91 -18.01 2.79
C ALA A 89 -5.66 -19.41 3.38
N GLY A 90 -5.68 -19.58 4.71
CA GLY A 90 -5.47 -20.89 5.34
C GLY A 90 -4.03 -21.44 5.25
N VAL A 91 -3.11 -20.71 4.63
CA VAL A 91 -1.71 -21.12 4.45
C VAL A 91 -0.89 -20.88 5.73
N GLN A 92 0.01 -21.83 6.03
CA GLN A 92 0.97 -21.74 7.12
C GLN A 92 2.40 -21.85 6.59
N GLY A 93 3.36 -21.21 7.24
CA GLY A 93 4.77 -21.24 6.85
C GLY A 93 5.49 -19.91 7.07
N LEU A 94 6.76 -19.86 6.71
CA LEU A 94 7.61 -18.68 6.79
C LEU A 94 8.52 -18.59 5.55
N GLY A 95 8.92 -17.39 5.19
CA GLY A 95 9.90 -17.16 4.13
C GLY A 95 9.41 -17.55 2.72
N PRO A 96 10.32 -17.91 1.80
CA PRO A 96 9.98 -18.20 0.40
C PRO A 96 8.98 -19.34 0.19
N GLY A 97 9.01 -20.39 1.04
CA GLY A 97 8.05 -21.49 0.95
C GLY A 97 6.60 -21.05 1.15
N LEU A 98 6.36 -20.03 1.98
CA LEU A 98 5.03 -19.45 2.17
C LEU A 98 4.47 -18.84 0.87
N LEU A 99 5.33 -18.24 0.05
CA LEU A 99 4.92 -17.62 -1.22
C LEU A 99 4.47 -18.67 -2.23
N VAL A 100 5.16 -19.81 -2.29
CA VAL A 100 4.79 -20.95 -3.14
C VAL A 100 3.45 -21.54 -2.72
N GLU A 101 3.25 -21.76 -1.42
CA GLU A 101 1.97 -22.28 -0.92
C GLU A 101 0.81 -21.31 -1.17
N LEU A 102 1.04 -20.00 -1.05
CA LEU A 102 0.04 -18.99 -1.43
C LEU A 102 -0.29 -19.04 -2.92
N CYS A 103 0.71 -19.21 -3.79
CA CYS A 103 0.46 -19.36 -5.22
C CYS A 103 -0.37 -20.61 -5.51
N ARG A 104 -0.07 -21.75 -4.88
CA ARG A 104 -0.83 -23.00 -5.02
C ARG A 104 -2.28 -22.84 -4.57
N GLU A 105 -2.49 -22.29 -3.37
CA GLU A 105 -3.82 -22.06 -2.82
C GLU A 105 -4.67 -21.14 -3.70
N LEU A 106 -4.05 -20.14 -4.32
CA LEU A 106 -4.72 -19.21 -5.23
C LEU A 106 -4.81 -19.69 -6.68
N GLY A 107 -4.24 -20.86 -7.00
CA GLY A 107 -4.18 -21.37 -8.37
C GLY A 107 -3.35 -20.49 -9.32
N ALA A 108 -2.32 -19.81 -8.80
CA ALA A 108 -1.48 -18.93 -9.58
C ALA A 108 -0.48 -19.71 -10.44
N GLU A 109 -0.41 -19.38 -11.72
CA GLU A 109 0.59 -19.93 -12.65
C GLU A 109 1.93 -19.21 -12.54
N ARG A 110 1.92 -17.95 -12.08
CA ARG A 110 3.08 -17.05 -12.08
C ARG A 110 3.11 -16.18 -10.84
N TYR A 111 4.31 -15.91 -10.34
CA TYR A 111 4.59 -15.01 -9.24
C TYR A 111 5.42 -13.82 -9.74
N LEU A 112 4.92 -12.61 -9.53
CA LEU A 112 5.60 -11.38 -9.94
C LEU A 112 6.43 -10.83 -8.77
N VAL A 113 7.74 -10.69 -8.97
CA VAL A 113 8.67 -10.12 -7.99
C VAL A 113 9.34 -8.86 -8.54
N GLN A 114 9.50 -7.85 -7.69
CA GLN A 114 10.33 -6.70 -8.05
C GLN A 114 11.82 -7.07 -8.12
N ASP A 115 12.55 -6.52 -9.08
CA ASP A 115 13.99 -6.78 -9.26
C ASP A 115 14.81 -6.57 -7.97
N SER A 116 14.45 -5.57 -7.18
CA SER A 116 15.10 -5.27 -5.89
C SER A 116 14.96 -6.40 -4.86
N ALA A 117 13.89 -7.19 -4.94
CA ALA A 117 13.59 -8.30 -4.04
C ALA A 117 14.03 -9.66 -4.62
N ARG A 118 14.63 -9.70 -5.81
CA ARG A 118 15.05 -10.95 -6.48
C ARG A 118 15.90 -11.86 -5.59
N LYS A 119 16.80 -11.29 -4.79
CA LYS A 119 17.68 -12.04 -3.88
C LYS A 119 16.98 -12.66 -2.68
N LEU A 120 15.74 -12.24 -2.40
CA LEU A 120 14.91 -12.76 -1.30
C LEU A 120 14.04 -13.94 -1.75
N ILE A 121 14.01 -14.23 -3.05
CA ILE A 121 13.23 -15.33 -3.63
C ILE A 121 14.14 -16.52 -3.87
N ASP A 122 13.66 -17.69 -3.47
CA ASP A 122 14.28 -18.97 -3.81
C ASP A 122 13.68 -19.50 -5.11
N THR A 123 14.36 -19.28 -6.24
CA THR A 123 13.87 -19.67 -7.57
C THR A 123 13.61 -21.17 -7.66
N ASN A 124 14.39 -22.02 -6.98
CA ASN A 124 14.25 -23.47 -7.07
C ASN A 124 12.90 -23.93 -6.53
N LEU A 125 12.43 -23.30 -5.44
CA LEU A 125 11.12 -23.64 -4.86
C LEU A 125 9.95 -23.33 -5.82
N PHE A 126 10.07 -22.26 -6.62
CA PHE A 126 9.06 -21.91 -7.63
C PHE A 126 9.12 -22.87 -8.82
N GLU A 127 10.33 -23.20 -9.30
CA GLU A 127 10.53 -24.17 -10.38
C GLU A 127 9.99 -25.56 -10.01
N GLU A 128 10.33 -26.08 -8.83
CA GLU A 128 9.83 -27.36 -8.32
C GLU A 128 8.31 -27.38 -8.16
N ALA A 129 7.71 -26.23 -7.87
CA ALA A 129 6.27 -26.07 -7.76
C ALA A 129 5.56 -25.86 -9.10
N GLY A 130 6.30 -25.73 -10.21
CA GLY A 130 5.73 -25.45 -11.53
C GLY A 130 5.15 -24.04 -11.67
N ILE A 131 5.61 -23.09 -10.85
CA ILE A 131 5.13 -21.70 -10.85
C ILE A 131 6.19 -20.83 -11.53
N GLY A 132 5.80 -20.09 -12.58
CA GLY A 132 6.70 -19.19 -13.28
C GLY A 132 7.09 -18.00 -12.42
N LEU A 133 8.38 -17.65 -12.38
CA LEU A 133 8.86 -16.45 -11.70
C LEU A 133 9.04 -15.31 -12.71
N GLU A 134 8.24 -14.25 -12.59
CA GLU A 134 8.36 -13.05 -13.42
C GLU A 134 9.00 -11.91 -12.63
N HIS A 135 9.83 -11.13 -13.32
CA HIS A 135 10.55 -10.00 -12.75
C HIS A 135 9.98 -8.69 -13.27
N MET A 136 9.77 -7.75 -12.36
CA MET A 136 9.31 -6.41 -12.70
C MET A 136 10.29 -5.35 -12.18
N LYS A 137 10.62 -4.41 -13.04
CA LYS A 137 11.26 -3.15 -12.65
C LYS A 137 10.21 -2.04 -12.65
N PRO A 138 9.84 -1.47 -11.49
CA PRO A 138 8.92 -0.35 -11.44
C PRO A 138 9.46 0.82 -12.27
N SER A 139 8.61 1.39 -13.12
CA SER A 139 8.90 2.67 -13.76
C SER A 139 8.60 3.80 -12.77
N ALA A 140 9.30 4.94 -12.93
CA ALA A 140 8.96 6.17 -12.22
C ALA A 140 8.05 7.00 -13.15
N PRO A 141 6.72 6.98 -12.95
CA PRO A 141 5.81 7.70 -13.83
C PRO A 141 6.10 9.20 -13.73
N VAL A 142 6.27 9.87 -14.88
CA VAL A 142 6.51 11.32 -14.94
C VAL A 142 5.19 12.03 -15.13
N TYR A 143 4.79 12.83 -14.15
CA TYR A 143 3.53 13.56 -14.13
C TYR A 143 3.74 15.00 -13.64
N PRO A 144 2.80 15.93 -13.91
CA PRO A 144 2.85 17.28 -13.36
C PRO A 144 2.87 17.26 -11.83
N GLN A 145 3.75 18.04 -11.21
CA GLN A 145 3.87 18.19 -9.75
C GLN A 145 3.78 19.67 -9.35
N LEU A 146 3.46 19.95 -8.09
CA LEU A 146 3.24 21.33 -7.60
C LEU A 146 4.54 22.13 -7.36
N TRP A 147 5.69 21.46 -7.32
CA TRP A 147 6.93 21.99 -6.74
C TRP A 147 8.01 22.30 -7.78
N GLY A 148 7.64 22.43 -9.05
CA GLY A 148 8.55 22.72 -10.16
C GLY A 148 8.98 21.46 -10.88
N GLY A 149 10.28 21.14 -10.83
CA GLY A 149 10.83 19.97 -11.53
C GLY A 149 10.29 18.64 -10.97
N PHE A 150 10.24 17.62 -11.84
CA PHE A 150 9.77 16.29 -11.46
C PHE A 150 10.69 15.64 -10.41
N ILE A 151 10.08 15.11 -9.35
CA ILE A 151 10.73 14.31 -8.32
C ILE A 151 10.13 12.90 -8.35
N ALA A 152 10.98 11.90 -8.59
CA ALA A 152 10.56 10.50 -8.61
C ALA A 152 10.24 9.94 -7.21
N ASN A 153 9.48 8.85 -7.16
CA ASN A 153 9.20 8.06 -5.95
C ASN A 153 8.45 8.83 -4.84
N LEU A 154 7.62 9.80 -5.20
CA LEU A 154 6.67 10.41 -4.28
C LEU A 154 5.50 9.47 -3.98
N SER A 155 4.73 9.80 -2.95
CA SER A 155 3.51 9.07 -2.59
C SER A 155 2.50 9.11 -3.73
N VAL A 156 1.68 8.05 -3.86
CA VAL A 156 0.51 8.04 -4.75
C VAL A 156 -0.44 9.22 -4.48
N PHE A 157 -0.44 9.79 -3.27
CA PHE A 157 -1.20 11.00 -2.99
C PHE A 157 -0.74 12.19 -3.82
N ASP A 158 0.56 12.33 -4.12
CA ASP A 158 1.02 13.43 -4.96
C ASP A 158 0.44 13.32 -6.39
N LEU A 159 0.42 12.10 -6.92
CA LEU A 159 -0.21 11.80 -8.22
C LEU A 159 -1.72 12.08 -8.18
N LEU A 160 -2.45 11.58 -7.19
CA LEU A 160 -3.91 11.76 -7.09
C LEU A 160 -4.27 13.24 -6.93
N PHE A 161 -3.68 13.96 -5.97
CA PHE A 161 -4.01 15.37 -5.72
C PHE A 161 -3.66 16.27 -6.90
N THR A 162 -2.67 15.89 -7.72
CA THR A 162 -2.23 16.71 -8.86
C THR A 162 -2.90 16.34 -10.17
N CYS A 163 -3.18 15.05 -10.41
CA CYS A 163 -3.69 14.55 -11.68
C CYS A 163 -5.15 14.05 -11.62
N GLY A 164 -5.68 13.78 -10.43
CA GLY A 164 -7.07 13.37 -10.20
C GLY A 164 -7.49 12.20 -11.10
N PRO A 165 -8.63 12.30 -11.81
CA PRO A 165 -9.10 11.27 -12.74
C PRO A 165 -8.11 10.88 -13.86
N LYS A 166 -7.08 11.70 -14.13
CA LYS A 166 -6.04 11.41 -15.12
C LYS A 166 -4.85 10.63 -14.53
N ALA A 167 -4.84 10.35 -13.23
CA ALA A 167 -3.73 9.66 -12.56
C ALA A 167 -3.35 8.34 -13.24
N ARG A 168 -4.35 7.54 -13.63
CA ARG A 168 -4.13 6.25 -14.33
C ARG A 168 -3.35 6.40 -15.63
N ALA A 169 -3.47 7.52 -16.34
CA ALA A 169 -2.79 7.70 -17.63
C ALA A 169 -1.26 7.81 -17.51
N TYR A 170 -0.73 7.94 -16.29
CA TYR A 170 0.71 8.01 -16.03
C TYR A 170 1.31 6.68 -15.58
N LEU A 171 0.50 5.68 -15.24
CA LEU A 171 0.92 4.35 -14.76
C LEU A 171 0.99 3.34 -15.91
#